data_AF-A0AAE3A5Q9-F1
#
_entry.id   AF-A0AAE3A5Q9-F1
#
_cell.length_a   1.000
_cell.length_b   1.000
_cell.length_c   1.000
_cell.angle_alpha   90.00
_cell.angle_beta   90.00
_cell.angle_gamma   90.00
#
_symmetry.space_group_name_H-M   'P 1'
#
loop_
_entity.id
_entity.type
_entity.pdbx_description
1 polymer ?
#
loop_
_entity_poly.entity_id
_entity_poly.type
_entity_poly.pdbx_seq_one_letter_code
_entity_poly.pdbx_strand_id
1 'polypeptide(L)'
;MAGELDMTKGALYRHYKSKRDIFDCIVERMEQGDSEQAAEYDMPEDDKESMPDQYKTVSLEEFVEYSKSMFAYWTEDEFVSVISSMAQEWIERR
;
A
#
# COMPACT_ATOMS: atom_id res chain seq x y z
N MET A 1 8.00 8.45 16.17
CA MET A 1 6.68 8.98 15.70
C MET A 1 6.53 10.51 15.73
N ALA A 2 6.59 11.26 16.84
CA ALA A 2 6.62 12.74 16.76
C ALA A 2 8.04 13.34 16.55
N GLY A 3 9.09 12.54 16.81
CA GLY A 3 10.49 12.95 16.67
C GLY A 3 11.14 12.60 15.32
N GLU A 4 10.45 11.90 14.42
CA GLU A 4 11.04 11.40 13.15
C GLU A 4 10.74 12.27 11.93
N LEU A 5 9.74 13.16 12.01
CA LEU A 5 9.33 13.98 10.87
C LEU A 5 9.83 15.42 10.95
N ASP A 6 10.57 15.81 12.00
CA ASP A 6 10.89 17.22 12.35
C ASP A 6 9.67 18.16 12.22
N MET A 7 8.47 17.61 12.44
CA MET A 7 7.21 18.29 12.22
C MET A 7 6.46 18.41 13.54
N THR A 8 6.04 19.64 13.85
CA THR A 8 5.18 19.86 15.00
C THR A 8 3.77 19.35 14.74
N LYS A 9 3.08 18.90 15.79
CA LYS A 9 1.65 18.57 15.75
C LYS A 9 0.83 19.70 15.10
N GLY A 10 1.18 20.96 15.38
CA GLY A 10 0.53 22.13 14.79
C GLY A 10 0.73 22.27 13.28
N ALA A 11 1.89 21.87 12.74
CA ALA A 11 2.12 21.84 11.29
C ALA A 11 1.32 20.73 10.60
N LEU A 12 1.22 19.56 11.23
CA LEU A 12 0.44 18.43 10.72
C LEU A 12 -1.05 18.78 10.58
N TYR A 13 -1.65 19.35 11.63
CA TYR A 13 -3.08 19.71 11.62
C TYR A 13 -3.41 20.99 10.81
N ARG A 14 -2.43 21.64 10.17
CA ARG A 14 -2.72 22.66 9.13
C ARG A 14 -3.24 22.03 7.84
N HIS A 15 -2.80 20.81 7.55
CA HIS A 15 -3.14 20.09 6.32
C HIS A 15 -4.25 19.07 6.54
N TYR A 16 -4.39 18.57 7.77
CA TYR A 16 -5.37 17.53 8.09
C TYR A 16 -6.33 17.98 9.20
N LYS A 17 -7.62 17.74 9.01
CA LYS A 17 -8.69 18.16 9.93
C LYS A 17 -8.76 17.30 11.18
N SER A 18 -8.35 16.04 11.10
CA SER A 18 -8.44 15.08 12.20
C SER A 18 -7.44 13.93 12.05
N LYS A 19 -7.32 13.09 13.08
CA LYS A 19 -6.56 11.83 12.95
C LYS A 19 -7.13 10.89 11.90
N ARG A 20 -8.45 10.90 11.71
CA ARG A 20 -9.13 10.09 10.70
C ARG A 20 -8.76 10.55 9.29
N ASP A 21 -8.73 11.86 9.10
CA ASP A 21 -8.32 12.50 7.84
C ASP A 21 -6.87 12.15 7.45
N ILE A 22 -5.96 12.05 8.45
CA ILE A 22 -4.59 11.57 8.23
C ILE A 22 -4.59 10.09 7.83
N PHE A 23 -5.38 9.27 8.52
CA PHE A 23 -5.48 7.83 8.23
C PHE A 23 -6.06 7.57 6.83
N ASP A 24 -7.16 8.24 6.48
CA ASP A 24 -7.82 8.10 5.19
C ASP A 24 -6.86 8.50 4.06
N CYS A 25 -6.08 9.57 4.24
CA CYS A 25 -5.06 9.99 3.26
C CYS A 25 -3.90 8.98 3.12
N ILE A 26 -3.50 8.31 4.21
CA ILE A 26 -2.51 7.21 4.15
C ILE A 26 -3.08 6.03 3.36
N VAL A 27 -4.34 5.65 3.62
CA VAL A 27 -5.01 4.55 2.91
C VAL A 27 -5.14 4.87 1.42
N GLU A 28 -5.61 6.07 1.06
CA GLU A 28 -5.71 6.51 -0.34
C GLU A 28 -4.34 6.46 -1.05
N ARG A 29 -3.26 6.85 -0.36
CA ARG A 29 -1.90 6.79 -0.92
C ARG A 29 -1.45 5.34 -1.15
N MET A 30 -1.79 4.42 -0.26
CA MET A 30 -1.50 2.99 -0.40
C MET A 30 -2.28 2.37 -1.54
N GLU A 31 -3.58 2.66 -1.64
CA GLU A 31 -4.45 2.20 -2.74
C GLU A 31 -3.94 2.70 -4.09
N GLN A 32 -3.54 3.98 -4.17
CA GLN A 32 -2.95 4.52 -5.39
C GLN A 32 -1.67 3.77 -5.79
N GLY A 33 -0.79 3.47 -4.84
CA GLY A 33 0.43 2.72 -5.12
C GLY A 33 0.15 1.28 -5.57
N ASP A 34 -0.87 0.64 -5.00
CA ASP A 34 -1.32 -0.70 -5.42
C ASP A 34 -1.84 -0.68 -6.87
N SER A 35 -2.66 0.30 -7.22
CA SER A 35 -3.15 0.47 -8.61
C SER A 35 -2.02 0.77 -9.60
N GLU A 36 -1.06 1.62 -9.24
CA GLU A 36 0.10 1.93 -10.09
C GLU A 36 0.96 0.68 -10.36
N GLN A 37 1.18 -0.16 -9.34
CA GLN A 37 1.90 -1.43 -9.48
C GLN A 37 1.11 -2.47 -10.29
N ALA A 38 -0.20 -2.60 -10.07
CA ALA A 38 -1.02 -3.52 -10.86
C ALA A 38 -0.99 -3.16 -12.36
N ALA A 39 -1.10 -1.86 -12.68
CA ALA A 39 -1.03 -1.36 -14.04
C ALA A 39 0.36 -1.55 -14.69
N GLU A 40 1.47 -1.35 -13.96
CA GLU A 40 2.83 -1.52 -14.50
C GLU A 40 3.11 -2.97 -14.91
N TYR A 41 2.54 -3.94 -14.22
CA TYR A 41 2.76 -5.37 -14.46
C TYR A 41 1.62 -6.04 -15.25
N ASP A 42 0.70 -5.27 -15.85
CA ASP A 42 -0.50 -5.78 -16.55
C ASP A 42 -1.31 -6.78 -15.70
N MET A 43 -1.32 -6.58 -14.38
CA MET A 43 -2.06 -7.44 -13.45
C MET A 43 -3.52 -7.01 -13.36
N PRO A 44 -4.46 -7.96 -13.24
CA PRO A 44 -5.87 -7.63 -13.07
C PRO A 44 -6.09 -6.86 -11.76
N GLU A 45 -6.75 -5.71 -11.85
CA GLU A 45 -7.02 -4.83 -10.71
C GLU A 45 -8.28 -5.25 -9.91
N ASP A 46 -9.16 -6.02 -10.54
CA ASP A 46 -10.43 -6.46 -9.92
C ASP A 46 -10.45 -7.98 -9.68
N ASP A 47 -11.52 -8.46 -9.07
CA ASP A 47 -11.69 -9.87 -8.77
C ASP A 47 -11.83 -10.71 -10.06
N LYS A 48 -11.54 -12.01 -9.93
CA LYS A 48 -11.55 -12.95 -11.05
C LYS A 48 -12.94 -13.16 -11.67
N GLU A 49 -14.02 -12.97 -10.92
CA GLU A 49 -15.38 -13.03 -11.46
C GLU A 49 -15.68 -11.79 -12.32
N SER A 50 -15.14 -10.64 -11.92
CA SER A 50 -15.26 -9.36 -12.64
C SER A 50 -14.35 -9.26 -13.87
N MET A 51 -13.14 -9.81 -13.82
CA MET A 51 -12.14 -9.75 -14.92
C MET A 51 -11.58 -11.13 -15.35
N PRO A 52 -12.43 -12.12 -15.68
CA PRO A 52 -12.01 -13.51 -15.86
C PRO A 52 -11.03 -13.72 -17.02
N ASP A 53 -11.01 -12.85 -18.03
CA ASP A 53 -10.14 -13.00 -19.19
C ASP A 53 -8.73 -12.46 -18.95
N GLN A 54 -8.56 -11.42 -18.11
CA GLN A 54 -7.24 -10.90 -17.75
C GLN A 54 -6.47 -11.89 -16.86
N TYR A 55 -7.16 -12.57 -15.94
CA TYR A 55 -6.54 -13.63 -15.13
C TYR A 55 -6.14 -14.88 -15.94
N LYS A 56 -6.68 -15.09 -17.15
CA LYS A 56 -6.31 -16.23 -18.01
C LYS A 56 -5.07 -15.93 -18.85
N THR A 57 -4.77 -14.65 -19.09
CA THR A 57 -3.70 -14.22 -19.98
C THR A 57 -2.37 -14.00 -19.27
N VAL A 58 -2.39 -13.77 -17.95
CA VAL A 58 -1.17 -13.66 -17.13
C VAL A 58 -0.38 -14.96 -17.15
N SER A 59 0.88 -14.90 -17.58
CA SER A 59 1.80 -16.03 -17.51
C SER A 59 2.31 -16.25 -16.08
N LEU A 60 2.79 -17.47 -15.79
CA LEU A 60 3.40 -17.77 -14.49
C LEU A 60 4.66 -16.92 -14.23
N GLU A 61 5.39 -16.56 -15.27
CA GLU A 61 6.60 -15.74 -15.16
C GLU A 61 6.25 -14.32 -14.72
N GLU A 62 5.30 -13.67 -15.40
CA GLU A 62 4.78 -12.34 -15.04
C GLU A 62 4.20 -12.34 -13.62
N PHE A 63 3.45 -13.38 -13.25
CA PHE A 63 2.93 -13.52 -11.89
C PHE A 63 4.03 -13.61 -10.83
N VAL A 64 5.11 -14.35 -11.11
CA VAL A 64 6.24 -14.49 -10.18
C VAL A 64 7.02 -13.19 -10.08
N GLU A 65 7.23 -12.48 -11.18
CA GLU A 65 7.88 -11.16 -11.17
C GLU A 65 7.05 -10.15 -10.39
N TYR A 66 5.74 -10.04 -10.68
CA TYR A 66 4.82 -9.21 -9.93
C TYR A 66 4.82 -9.55 -8.43
N SER A 67 4.79 -10.83 -8.07
CA SER A 67 4.80 -11.27 -6.67
C SER A 67 6.07 -10.84 -5.93
N LYS A 68 7.23 -10.87 -6.61
CA LYS A 68 8.49 -10.38 -6.03
C LYS A 68 8.48 -8.87 -5.88
N SER A 69 7.99 -8.15 -6.89
CA SER A 69 7.88 -6.69 -6.86
C SER A 69 6.93 -6.23 -5.76
N MET A 70 5.78 -6.89 -5.59
CA MET A 70 4.84 -6.62 -4.52
C MET A 70 5.45 -6.92 -3.15
N PHE A 71 6.17 -8.04 -3.00
CA PHE A 71 6.88 -8.34 -1.76
C PHE A 71 7.92 -7.26 -1.41
N ALA A 72 8.72 -6.82 -2.38
CA ALA A 72 9.68 -5.75 -2.18
C ALA A 72 8.99 -4.43 -1.83
N TYR A 73 7.91 -4.06 -2.52
CA TYR A 73 7.13 -2.86 -2.21
C TYR A 73 6.62 -2.88 -0.76
N TRP A 74 5.99 -3.97 -0.32
CA TRP A 74 5.42 -4.04 1.03
C TRP A 74 6.48 -4.11 2.15
N THR A 75 7.71 -4.54 1.86
CA THR A 75 8.75 -4.78 2.86
C THR A 75 9.92 -3.79 2.83
N GLU A 76 10.19 -3.18 1.68
CA GLU A 76 11.34 -2.31 1.45
C GLU A 76 10.95 -0.86 1.16
N ASP A 77 9.72 -0.58 0.70
CA ASP A 77 9.27 0.80 0.51
C ASP A 77 9.22 1.53 1.86
N GLU A 78 9.90 2.67 1.97
CA GLU A 78 10.07 3.40 3.23
C GLU A 78 8.72 3.83 3.85
N PHE A 79 7.69 4.06 3.04
CA PHE A 79 6.38 4.46 3.53
C PHE A 79 5.52 3.25 3.90
N VAL A 80 5.41 2.28 3.00
CA VAL A 80 4.53 1.12 3.18
C VAL A 80 5.07 0.14 4.22
N SER A 81 6.38 -0.07 4.29
CA SER A 81 7.01 -0.97 5.26
C SER A 81 6.73 -0.55 6.72
N VAL A 82 6.72 0.75 7.00
CA VAL A 82 6.43 1.30 8.34
C VAL A 82 4.98 1.01 8.74
N ILE A 83 4.02 1.27 7.85
CA ILE A 83 2.60 1.01 8.11
C ILE A 83 2.36 -0.49 8.29
N SER A 84 2.99 -1.32 7.47
CA SER A 84 2.85 -2.78 7.51
C SER A 84 3.40 -3.39 8.80
N SER A 85 4.57 -2.91 9.24
CA SER A 85 5.19 -3.30 10.50
C SER A 85 4.28 -2.92 11.68
N MET A 86 3.73 -1.70 11.69
CA MET A 86 2.80 -1.26 12.72
C MET A 86 1.53 -2.14 12.76
N ALA A 87 0.98 -2.52 11.61
CA ALA A 87 -0.19 -3.39 11.54
C ALA A 87 0.10 -4.80 12.08
N GLN A 88 1.27 -5.38 11.74
CA GLN A 88 1.71 -6.67 12.25
C GLN A 88 1.88 -6.66 13.77
N GLU A 89 2.54 -5.65 14.34
CA GLU A 89 2.66 -5.49 15.79
C GLU A 89 1.30 -5.43 16.50
N TRP A 90 0.31 -4.78 15.89
CA TRP A 90 -1.05 -4.70 16.41
C TRP A 90 -1.78 -6.05 16.39
N ILE A 91 -1.56 -6.85 15.35
CA ILE A 91 -2.13 -8.20 15.23
C ILE A 91 -1.50 -9.14 16.26
N GLU A 92 -0.18 -9.12 16.41
CA GLU A 92 0.56 -10.00 17.32
C GLU A 92 0.31 -9.70 18.81
N ARG A 93 -0.13 -8.49 19.13
CA ARG A 93 -0.48 -8.06 20.49
C ARG A 93 -1.92 -8.36 20.88
N ARG A 94 -2.71 -9.02 20.02
CA ARG A 94 -4.14 -9.31 20.24
C ARG A 94 -4.40 -10.75 20.66
#